data_AF-A0A946YHI5-F1
#
_entry.id   AF-A0A946YHI5-F1
#
_cell.length_a   1.000
_cell.length_b   1.000
_cell.length_c   1.000
_cell.angle_alpha   90.00
_cell.angle_beta   90.00
_cell.angle_gamma   90.00
#
_symmetry.space_group_name_H-M   'P 1'
#
loop_
_entity.id
_entity.type
_entity.pdbx_description
1 polymer ?
#
loop_
_entity_poly.entity_id
_entity_poly.type
_entity_poly.pdbx_seq_one_letter_code
_entity_poly.pdbx_strand_id
1 'polypeptide(L)' 'QLSPGDLLFFRIGRKDVSHVAIYAGDDRFIHAPSSGKRVSYGSMSDAYWKNRLVAAGRY' A
#
# COMPACT_ATOMS: atom_id res chain seq x y z
N GLN A 1 -12.13 6.64 7.53
CA GLN A 1 -12.04 6.89 6.07
C GLN A 1 -10.58 7.20 5.75
N LEU A 2 -10.03 6.69 4.65
CA LEU A 2 -8.63 6.92 4.27
C LEU A 2 -8.43 8.37 3.83
N SER A 3 -7.36 9.00 4.30
CA SER A 3 -6.95 10.34 3.93
C SER A 3 -5.54 10.32 3.32
N PRO A 4 -5.24 11.20 2.33
CA PRO A 4 -3.88 11.34 1.83
C PRO A 4 -2.88 11.48 2.97
N GLY A 5 -1.77 10.74 2.88
CA GLY A 5 -0.74 10.64 3.93
C GLY A 5 -0.89 9.43 4.88
N ASP A 6 -2.05 8.76 4.89
CA ASP A 6 -2.22 7.55 5.72
C ASP A 6 -1.31 6.42 5.23
N LEU A 7 -0.76 5.64 6.15
CA LEU A 7 0.05 4.47 5.84
C LEU A 7 -0.85 3.26 5.55
N LEU A 8 -0.50 2.51 4.51
CA LEU A 8 -1.14 1.26 4.12
C LEU A 8 -0.16 0.12 4.33
N PHE A 9 -0.54 -0.89 5.11
CA PHE A 9 0.29 -2.04 5.44
C PHE A 9 -0.21 -3.29 4.72
N PHE A 10 0.70 -3.96 4.00
CA PHE A 10 0.36 -5.14 3.22
C PHE A 10 1.16 -6.38 3.61
N ARG A 11 0.54 -7.53 3.40
CA ARG A 11 1.15 -8.85 3.54
C ARG A 11 1.39 -9.45 2.15
N ILE A 12 2.65 -9.49 1.74
CA ILE A 12 3.07 -10.00 0.42
C ILE A 12 4.05 -11.16 0.61
N GLY A 13 3.64 -12.36 0.21
CA GLY A 13 4.48 -13.55 0.17
C GLY A 13 4.97 -14.09 1.53
N ARG A 14 4.46 -13.57 2.66
CA ARG A 14 4.86 -13.93 4.04
C ARG A 14 3.64 -13.90 4.97
N LYS A 15 3.76 -14.43 6.19
CA LYS A 15 2.68 -14.42 7.20
C LYS A 15 2.46 -13.03 7.81
N ASP A 16 3.53 -12.27 7.98
CA ASP A 16 3.50 -10.95 8.61
C ASP A 16 3.48 -9.82 7.59
N VAL A 17 3.19 -8.59 8.05
CA VAL A 17 3.29 -7.38 7.22
C VAL A 17 4.71 -7.28 6.65
N SER A 18 4.80 -7.14 5.34
CA SER A 18 6.08 -7.14 4.62
C SER A 18 6.24 -5.97 3.66
N HIS A 19 5.21 -5.14 3.49
CA HIS A 19 5.23 -4.00 2.59
C HIS A 19 4.41 -2.83 3.13
N VAL A 20 4.85 -1.60 2.86
CA VAL A 20 4.15 -0.36 3.24
C VAL A 20 4.02 0.60 2.05
N ALA A 21 2.92 1.35 2.01
CA ALA A 21 2.70 2.44 1.07
C ALA A 21 2.11 3.66 1.77
N ILE A 22 2.16 4.81 1.11
CA ILE A 22 1.50 6.03 1.56
C ILE A 22 0.29 6.25 0.65
N TYR A 23 -0.90 6.37 1.24
CA TYR A 23 -2.12 6.68 0.50
C TYR A 23 -2.02 8.09 -0.10
N ALA A 24 -2.28 8.20 -1.39
CA ALA A 24 -2.15 9.43 -2.16
C ALA A 24 -3.50 10.09 -2.48
N GLY A 25 -4.61 9.48 -2.07
CA GLY A 25 -5.96 9.88 -2.48
C GLY A 25 -6.40 9.20 -3.79
N ASP A 26 -7.69 9.35 -4.12
CA ASP A 26 -8.30 8.80 -5.34
C ASP A 26 -8.06 7.29 -5.54
N ASP A 27 -8.15 6.51 -4.46
CA ASP A 27 -7.80 5.09 -4.43
C ASP A 27 -6.36 4.76 -4.83
N ARG A 28 -5.48 5.76 -4.95
CA ARG A 28 -4.06 5.56 -5.28
C ARG A 28 -3.18 5.60 -4.04
N PHE A 29 -2.05 4.93 -4.13
CA PHE A 29 -0.98 5.01 -3.15
C PHE A 29 0.37 5.04 -3.84
N ILE A 30 1.40 5.58 -3.17
CA ILE A 30 2.78 5.59 -3.65
C ILE A 30 3.63 4.65 -2.79
N HIS A 31 4.50 3.87 -3.43
CA HIS A 31 5.37 2.90 -2.75
C HIS A 31 6.64 2.59 -3.55
N ALA A 32 7.61 1.95 -2.89
CA ALA A 32 8.78 1.36 -3.54
C ALA A 32 8.53 -0.17 -3.70
N PRO A 33 8.07 -0.65 -4.87
CA PRO A 33 7.45 -1.98 -4.99
C PRO A 33 8.37 -3.17 -4.68
N SER A 34 9.66 -3.06 -5.01
CA SER A 34 10.67 -4.07 -4.71
C SER A 34 12.07 -3.50 -4.97
N SER A 35 13.11 -4.19 -4.47
CA SER A 35 14.50 -3.87 -4.79
C SER A 35 14.73 -3.74 -6.30
N GLY A 36 15.47 -2.70 -6.70
CA GLY A 36 15.79 -2.41 -8.11
C GLY A 36 14.67 -1.74 -8.92
N LYS A 37 13.45 -1.61 -8.39
CA LYS A 37 12.36 -0.88 -9.04
C LYS A 37 12.26 0.56 -8.53
N ARG A 38 11.68 1.43 -9.35
CA ARG A 38 11.46 2.84 -9.00
C ARG A 38 10.20 2.99 -8.15
N VAL A 39 10.16 4.05 -7.36
CA VAL A 39 8.94 4.50 -6.67
C VAL A 39 7.85 4.73 -7.71
N SER A 40 6.68 4.16 -7.49
CA SER A 40 5.56 4.20 -8.42
C SER A 40 4.23 4.29 -7.69
N TYR A 41 3.17 4.62 -8.43
CA TYR A 41 1.82 4.54 -7.91
C TYR A 41 1.23 3.14 -8.09
N GLY A 42 0.46 2.70 -7.11
CA GLY A 42 -0.47 1.58 -7.21
C GLY A 42 -1.90 2.03 -6.92
N SER A 43 -2.86 1.11 -7.07
CA SER A 43 -4.28 1.38 -6.87
C SER A 43 -4.90 0.39 -5.88
N MET A 44 -5.71 0.88 -4.96
CA MET A 44 -6.55 0.09 -4.04
C MET A 44 -7.77 -0.52 -4.73
N SER A 45 -8.10 -0.07 -5.94
CA SER A 45 -9.10 -0.72 -6.79
C SER A 45 -8.62 -2.05 -7.38
N ASP A 46 -7.30 -2.28 -7.43
CA ASP A 46 -6.73 -3.54 -7.86
C ASP A 46 -6.91 -4.61 -6.76
N ALA A 47 -7.54 -5.72 -7.13
CA ALA A 47 -7.78 -6.87 -6.26
C ALA A 47 -6.49 -7.43 -5.65
N TYR A 48 -5.35 -7.33 -6.35
CA TYR A 48 -4.05 -7.74 -5.81
C TYR A 48 -3.74 -7.01 -4.50
N TRP A 49 -3.83 -5.68 -4.51
CA TRP A 49 -3.52 -4.83 -3.35
C TRP A 49 -4.60 -4.91 -2.29
N LYS A 50 -5.87 -4.89 -2.71
CA LYS A 50 -7.02 -4.95 -1.81
C LYS A 50 -7.01 -6.23 -0.95
N ASN A 51 -6.73 -7.38 -1.55
CA ASN A 51 -6.69 -8.67 -0.83
C ASN A 51 -5.48 -8.81 0.10
N ARG A 52 -4.48 -7.93 -0.02
CA ARG A 52 -3.23 -7.97 0.76
C ARG A 52 -3.16 -6.89 1.83
N LEU A 53 -4.13 -5.98 1.88
CA LEU A 53 -4.20 -4.94 2.89
C LEU A 53 -4.50 -5.57 4.26
N VAL A 54 -3.65 -5.26 5.24
CA VAL A 54 -3.77 -5.74 6.62
C VAL A 54 -4.32 -4.64 7.52
N ALA A 55 -3.79 -3.43 7.38
CA ALA A 55 -4.19 -2.29 8.19
C ALA A 55 -3.92 -0.99 7.42
N ALA A 56 -4.65 0.05 7.79
CA ALA A 56 -4.39 1.39 7.33
C ALA A 56 -4.68 2.42 8.42
N GLY A 57 -3.88 3.48 8.47
CA GLY A 57 -4.08 4.52 9.48
C GLY A 57 -3.07 5.65 9.40
N ARG A 58 -3.35 6.68 10.20
CA ARG A 58 -2.50 7.86 10.36
C ARG A 58 -1.61 7.68 11.58
N TYR A 59 -0.36 8.08 11.44
CA TYR A 59 0.64 8.16 12.50
C TYR A 59 1.16 9.58 12.59
#